data_AF-R7RY08-F1
#
_entry.id   AF-R7RY08-F1
#
_cell.length_a   1.000
_cell.length_b   1.000
_cell.length_c   1.000
_cell.angle_alpha   90.00
_cell.angle_beta   90.00
_cell.angle_gamma   90.00
#
_symmetry.space_group_name_H-M   'P 1'
#
loop_
_entity.id
_entity.type
_entity.pdbx_description
1 polymer ?
#
loop_
_entity_poly.entity_id
_entity_poly.type
_entity_poly.pdbx_seq_one_letter_code
_entity_poly.pdbx_strand_id
1 'polypeptide(L)'
;MVFGAIPAGENLTEDPFVMYGDPIQWVDRYKYVGTTFCSTLRDIFTIHYDLKALAAQRIANVTLAAESMTGALPPKERSIVYLARIDVTIISEYDVAVDVSEANLKKIPYSESGIMSIRHRRFLLALRTLRHFVALPDTRLVHSAYLDSLDLARVALHPS
;
A
#
# COMPACT_ATOMS: atom_id res chain seq x y z
N MET A 1 15.22 15.61 5.56
CA MET A 1 15.34 14.70 6.72
C MET A 1 14.88 15.48 7.94
N VAL A 2 13.82 15.03 8.62
CA VAL A 2 13.21 15.76 9.76
C VAL A 2 13.89 15.41 11.09
N PHE A 3 14.77 14.43 11.10
CA PHE A 3 15.46 13.99 12.32
C PHE A 3 16.95 14.27 12.18
N GLY A 4 17.51 14.93 13.21
CA GLY A 4 18.94 15.16 13.36
C GLY A 4 19.72 13.85 13.54
N ALA A 5 20.95 13.94 14.05
CA ALA A 5 21.72 12.74 14.38
C ALA A 5 20.91 11.84 15.32
N ILE A 6 20.69 10.59 14.91
CA ILE A 6 20.06 9.58 15.76
C ILE A 6 20.99 9.39 16.95
N PRO A 7 20.51 9.52 18.20
CA PRO A 7 21.33 9.23 19.36
C PRO A 7 21.85 7.80 19.24
N ALA A 8 23.16 7.65 19.12
CA ALA A 8 23.82 6.35 19.03
C ALA A 8 24.71 6.16 20.27
N GLY A 9 24.61 5.00 20.93
CA GLY A 9 25.46 4.61 22.06
C GLY A 9 24.80 4.72 23.45
N GLU A 10 25.63 4.53 24.49
CA GLU A 10 25.29 4.43 25.92
C GLU A 10 24.43 5.61 26.45
N ASN A 11 24.43 6.75 25.78
CA ASN A 11 23.66 7.95 26.14
C ASN A 11 22.12 7.75 26.16
N LEU A 12 21.58 6.74 25.47
CA LEU A 12 20.14 6.40 25.54
C LEU A 12 19.76 5.56 26.77
N THR A 13 20.77 4.96 27.42
CA THR A 13 20.63 4.13 28.62
C THR A 13 20.69 4.96 29.90
N GLU A 14 21.29 6.15 29.85
CA GLU A 14 21.48 7.02 31.01
C GLU A 14 20.21 7.81 31.40
N ASP A 15 19.34 8.14 30.44
CA ASP A 15 18.01 8.74 30.66
C ASP A 15 16.94 7.97 29.87
N PRO A 16 16.29 6.95 30.46
CA PRO A 16 15.30 6.15 29.77
C PRO A 16 14.02 6.96 29.49
N PHE A 17 13.49 6.85 28.26
CA PHE A 17 12.20 7.42 27.93
C PHE A 17 11.10 6.58 28.59
N VAL A 18 10.42 7.13 29.60
CA VAL A 18 9.38 6.42 30.36
C VAL A 18 8.00 6.76 29.81
N MET A 19 7.21 5.74 29.49
CA MET A 19 5.80 5.89 29.11
C MET A 19 4.94 5.06 30.05
N TYR A 20 3.94 5.67 30.68
CA TYR A 20 3.09 5.03 31.69
C TYR A 20 3.83 4.40 32.89
N GLY A 21 5.03 4.91 33.21
CA GLY A 21 5.86 4.37 34.30
C GLY A 21 6.82 3.25 33.87
N ASP A 22 6.70 2.76 32.63
CA ASP A 22 7.60 1.75 32.08
C ASP A 22 8.65 2.40 31.15
N PRO A 23 9.95 2.08 31.33
CA PRO A 23 10.99 2.54 30.41
C PRO A 23 10.82 1.86 29.04
N ILE A 24 10.70 2.66 27.99
CA ILE A 24 10.63 2.16 26.61
C ILE A 24 12.03 1.78 26.15
N GLN A 25 12.15 0.54 25.68
CA GLN A 25 13.36 0.07 25.03
C GLN A 25 13.53 0.73 23.65
N TRP A 26 14.69 1.34 23.43
CA TRP A 26 15.10 1.82 22.11
C TRP A 26 15.40 0.63 21.19
N VAL A 27 14.78 0.65 20.01
CA VAL A 27 14.98 -0.38 18.98
C VAL A 27 15.17 0.28 17.62
N ASP A 28 16.11 -0.26 16.84
CA ASP A 28 16.43 0.22 15.50
C ASP A 28 15.32 -0.09 14.48
N ARG A 29 14.52 -1.12 14.77
CA ARG A 29 13.43 -1.59 13.94
C ARG A 29 12.23 -1.96 14.80
N TYR A 30 11.07 -1.48 14.42
CA TYR A 30 9.82 -1.80 15.11
C TYR A 30 8.68 -2.01 14.13
N LYS A 31 7.81 -2.97 14.42
CA LYS A 31 6.58 -3.20 13.63
C LYS A 31 5.39 -2.65 14.41
N TYR A 32 4.77 -1.60 13.87
CA TYR A 32 3.59 -0.98 14.44
C TYR A 32 2.43 -1.12 13.46
N VAL A 33 1.34 -1.78 13.90
CA VAL A 33 0.10 -1.95 13.12
C VAL A 33 0.37 -2.41 11.67
N GLY A 34 1.25 -3.39 11.49
CA GLY A 34 1.59 -3.91 10.16
C GLY A 34 2.74 -3.18 9.44
N THR A 35 3.00 -1.91 9.76
CA THR A 35 4.10 -1.13 9.16
C THR A 35 5.42 -1.34 9.90
N THR A 36 6.49 -1.58 9.15
CA THR A 36 7.83 -1.76 9.73
C THR A 36 8.62 -0.47 9.59
N PHE A 37 9.00 0.11 10.71
CA PHE A 37 9.83 1.31 10.76
C PHE A 37 11.27 0.91 11.03
N CYS A 38 12.22 1.59 10.40
CA CYS A 38 13.63 1.44 10.71
C CYS A 38 14.33 2.79 10.74
N SER A 39 14.96 3.11 11.86
CA SER A 39 15.64 4.39 12.07
C SER A 39 17.06 4.39 11.50
N THR A 40 17.72 3.23 11.40
CA THR A 40 19.13 3.14 10.97
C THR A 40 19.35 3.32 9.46
N LEU A 41 18.28 3.34 8.67
CA LEU A 41 18.33 3.59 7.23
C LEU A 41 17.89 5.02 6.91
N ARG A 42 18.41 5.55 5.80
CA ARG A 42 18.05 6.88 5.29
C ARG A 42 16.54 7.07 5.14
N ASP A 43 15.85 6.06 4.60
CA ASP A 43 14.40 6.07 4.45
C ASP A 43 13.77 5.06 5.42
N ILE A 44 12.91 5.58 6.31
CA ILE A 44 12.32 4.81 7.42
C ILE A 44 11.48 3.60 6.99
N PHE A 45 10.98 3.63 5.75
CA PHE A 45 10.12 2.58 5.19
C PHE A 45 10.87 1.58 4.30
N THR A 46 12.18 1.76 4.05
CA THR A 46 12.94 0.92 3.10
C THR A 46 12.67 -0.58 3.29
N ILE A 47 12.85 -1.04 4.53
CA ILE A 47 12.67 -2.43 4.93
C ILE A 47 11.22 -2.88 4.79
N HIS A 48 10.27 -1.99 5.10
CA HIS A 48 8.86 -2.32 4.95
C HIS A 48 8.50 -2.61 3.48
N TYR A 49 8.97 -1.76 2.57
CA TYR A 49 8.78 -1.96 1.14
C TYR A 49 9.45 -3.25 0.64
N ASP A 50 10.65 -3.59 1.13
CA ASP A 50 11.34 -4.83 0.77
C ASP A 50 10.55 -6.07 1.26
N LEU A 51 10.07 -6.04 2.50
CA LEU A 51 9.27 -7.13 3.07
C LEU A 51 7.93 -7.29 2.32
N LYS A 52 7.31 -6.18 1.90
CA LYS A 52 6.06 -6.20 1.13
C LYS A 52 6.25 -6.73 -0.28
N ALA A 53 7.30 -6.30 -0.96
CA ALA A 53 7.67 -6.84 -2.27
C ALA A 53 7.89 -8.36 -2.20
N LEU A 54 8.59 -8.83 -1.17
CA LEU A 54 8.83 -10.26 -0.94
C LEU A 54 7.52 -11.02 -0.64
N ALA A 55 6.63 -10.47 0.20
CA ALA A 55 5.36 -11.10 0.51
C ALA A 55 4.46 -11.20 -0.74
N ALA A 56 4.36 -10.14 -1.53
CA ALA A 56 3.63 -10.13 -2.80
C ALA A 56 4.19 -11.17 -3.78
N GLN A 57 5.52 -11.26 -3.91
CA GLN A 57 6.18 -12.26 -4.75
C GLN A 57 5.89 -13.70 -4.30
N ARG A 58 5.93 -13.97 -2.99
CA ARG A 58 5.58 -15.29 -2.44
C ARG A 58 4.15 -15.68 -2.77
N ILE A 59 3.22 -14.75 -2.62
CA ILE A 59 1.81 -15.00 -2.89
C ILE A 59 1.55 -15.17 -4.39
N ALA A 60 2.23 -14.42 -5.24
CA ALA A 60 2.23 -14.63 -6.69
C ALA A 60 2.68 -16.06 -7.04
N ASN A 61 3.83 -16.49 -6.51
CA ASN A 61 4.39 -17.81 -6.76
C ASN A 61 3.45 -18.92 -6.29
N VAL A 62 2.87 -18.80 -5.10
CA VAL A 62 1.89 -19.78 -4.57
C VAL A 62 0.63 -19.81 -5.43
N THR A 63 0.16 -18.65 -5.89
CA THR A 63 -1.04 -18.57 -6.74
C THR A 63 -0.83 -19.23 -8.09
N LEU A 64 0.35 -19.07 -8.70
CA LEU A 64 0.70 -19.76 -9.94
C LEU A 64 0.98 -21.25 -9.70
N ALA A 65 1.58 -21.62 -8.57
CA ALA A 65 1.81 -23.02 -8.22
C ALA A 65 0.51 -23.79 -7.97
N ALA A 66 -0.57 -23.12 -7.55
CA ALA A 66 -1.88 -23.73 -7.31
C ALA A 66 -2.46 -24.41 -8.56
N GLU A 67 -2.04 -24.01 -9.77
CA GLU A 67 -2.45 -24.67 -11.02
C GLU A 67 -2.03 -26.14 -11.10
N SER A 68 -0.95 -26.51 -10.40
CA SER A 68 -0.55 -27.92 -10.28
C SER A 68 -1.58 -28.77 -9.53
N MET A 69 -2.41 -28.14 -8.67
CA MET A 69 -3.43 -28.82 -7.88
C MET A 69 -4.83 -28.68 -8.48
N THR A 70 -5.15 -27.54 -9.09
CA THR A 70 -6.50 -27.24 -9.61
C THR A 70 -6.64 -27.49 -11.12
N GLY A 71 -5.53 -27.76 -11.82
CA GLY A 71 -5.46 -27.73 -13.27
C GLY A 71 -5.25 -26.31 -13.81
N ALA A 72 -5.09 -26.20 -15.14
CA ALA A 72 -4.82 -24.94 -15.81
C ALA A 72 -6.03 -23.99 -15.71
N LEU A 73 -5.84 -22.83 -15.07
CA LEU A 73 -6.87 -21.80 -15.04
C LEU A 73 -6.83 -21.00 -16.35
N PRO A 74 -7.99 -20.66 -16.94
CA PRO A 74 -8.01 -19.77 -18.07
C PRO A 74 -7.48 -18.38 -17.68
N PRO A 75 -6.93 -17.60 -18.63
CA PRO A 75 -6.18 -16.37 -18.32
C PRO A 75 -6.96 -15.33 -17.51
N LYS A 76 -8.28 -15.25 -17.73
CA LYS A 76 -9.14 -14.27 -17.06
C LYS A 76 -9.31 -14.61 -15.57
N GLU A 77 -9.63 -15.85 -15.26
CA GLU A 77 -9.80 -16.36 -13.90
C GLU A 77 -8.47 -16.30 -13.14
N ARG A 78 -7.37 -16.68 -13.82
CA ARG A 78 -6.01 -16.56 -13.27
C ARG A 78 -5.69 -15.13 -12.86
N SER A 79 -6.02 -14.15 -13.72
CA SER A 79 -5.82 -12.73 -13.40
C SER A 79 -6.63 -12.28 -12.18
N ILE A 80 -7.86 -12.77 -12.04
CA ILE A 80 -8.74 -12.42 -10.90
C ILE A 80 -8.15 -12.95 -9.61
N VAL A 81 -7.75 -14.24 -9.57
CA VAL A 81 -7.19 -14.86 -8.37
C VAL A 81 -5.84 -14.24 -8.01
N TYR A 82 -5.00 -13.97 -9.01
CA TYR A 82 -3.72 -13.28 -8.84
C TYR A 82 -3.91 -11.90 -8.21
N LEU A 83 -4.76 -11.06 -8.80
CA LEU A 83 -5.04 -9.71 -8.31
C LEU A 83 -5.68 -9.75 -6.92
N ALA A 84 -6.67 -10.62 -6.69
CA ALA A 84 -7.36 -10.72 -5.40
C ALA A 84 -6.40 -11.04 -4.24
N ARG A 85 -5.34 -11.83 -4.48
CA ARG A 85 -4.38 -12.19 -3.43
C ARG A 85 -3.28 -11.16 -3.25
N ILE A 86 -2.79 -10.59 -4.34
CA ILE A 86 -1.66 -9.66 -4.29
C ILE A 86 -2.12 -8.26 -3.87
N ASP A 87 -3.26 -7.78 -4.38
CA ASP A 87 -3.80 -6.48 -3.98
C ASP A 87 -4.12 -6.46 -2.48
N VAL A 88 -4.70 -7.53 -1.94
CA VAL A 88 -4.91 -7.66 -0.50
C VAL A 88 -3.59 -7.59 0.26
N THR A 89 -2.51 -8.20 -0.22
CA THR A 89 -1.22 -8.19 0.51
C THR A 89 -0.55 -6.81 0.51
N ILE A 90 -0.73 -6.06 -0.59
CA ILE A 90 -0.20 -4.70 -0.74
C ILE A 90 -1.07 -3.69 0.01
N ILE A 91 -2.39 -3.89 0.07
CA ILE A 91 -3.37 -2.94 0.64
C ILE A 91 -3.70 -3.23 2.11
N SER A 92 -3.84 -4.50 2.52
CA SER A 92 -4.53 -4.91 3.77
C SER A 92 -3.80 -4.62 5.09
N GLU A 93 -2.70 -3.88 5.07
CA GLU A 93 -1.95 -3.54 6.29
C GLU A 93 -1.74 -2.03 6.48
N TYR A 94 -2.36 -1.19 5.65
CA TYR A 94 -2.13 0.26 5.72
C TYR A 94 -3.36 1.04 6.21
N ASP A 95 -3.15 1.85 7.24
CA ASP A 95 -3.60 3.23 7.26
C ASP A 95 -2.61 4.05 6.39
N VAL A 96 -3.05 5.04 5.63
CA VAL A 96 -2.28 5.63 4.51
C VAL A 96 -0.86 6.07 4.90
N ALA A 97 0.18 5.37 4.43
CA ALA A 97 1.58 5.76 4.66
C ALA A 97 2.04 6.75 3.57
N VAL A 98 2.25 7.99 3.96
CA VAL A 98 2.80 9.03 3.08
C VAL A 98 4.32 8.84 2.99
N ASP A 99 4.80 8.36 1.86
CA ASP A 99 6.23 8.25 1.55
C ASP A 99 6.60 9.20 0.39
N VAL A 100 7.72 9.90 0.54
CA VAL A 100 8.29 10.82 -0.44
C VAL A 100 9.43 10.18 -1.26
N SER A 101 9.93 9.02 -0.84
CA SER A 101 11.01 8.31 -1.52
C SER A 101 10.50 7.59 -2.76
N GLU A 102 10.84 8.13 -3.93
CA GLU A 102 10.47 7.49 -5.21
C GLU A 102 11.10 6.10 -5.36
N ALA A 103 12.29 5.89 -4.77
CA ALA A 103 12.97 4.59 -4.78
C ALA A 103 12.15 3.51 -4.05
N ASN A 104 11.56 3.85 -2.90
CA ASN A 104 10.69 2.94 -2.16
C ASN A 104 9.39 2.66 -2.90
N LEU A 105 8.75 3.68 -3.46
CA LEU A 105 7.53 3.54 -4.25
C LEU A 105 7.73 2.65 -5.49
N LYS A 106 8.95 2.60 -6.03
CA LYS A 106 9.33 1.72 -7.14
C LYS A 106 9.49 0.25 -6.72
N LYS A 107 9.75 -0.06 -5.46
CA LYS A 107 9.97 -1.47 -5.02
C LYS A 107 8.72 -2.35 -5.14
N ILE A 108 7.53 -1.79 -4.94
CA ILE A 108 6.28 -2.55 -5.07
C ILE A 108 5.91 -2.89 -6.53
N PRO A 109 6.05 -2.00 -7.54
CA PRO A 109 5.71 -2.34 -8.92
C PRO A 109 6.65 -3.36 -9.60
N TYR A 110 7.87 -3.59 -9.10
CA TYR A 110 8.82 -4.53 -9.73
C TYR A 110 8.76 -5.97 -9.19
N SER A 111 8.08 -6.24 -8.07
CA SER A 111 7.90 -7.62 -7.57
C SER A 111 6.81 -8.41 -8.32
N GLU A 112 6.10 -7.77 -9.25
CA GLU A 112 5.01 -8.40 -10.01
C GLU A 112 5.41 -8.64 -11.46
N SER A 113 6.12 -9.74 -11.70
CA SER A 113 5.97 -10.67 -12.85
C SER A 113 5.63 -10.15 -14.27
N GLY A 114 5.84 -8.88 -14.60
CA GLY A 114 5.59 -8.29 -15.93
C GLY A 114 4.13 -8.12 -16.35
N ILE A 115 3.14 -8.23 -15.45
CA ILE A 115 1.72 -8.30 -15.87
C ILE A 115 0.92 -7.00 -15.66
N MET A 116 1.10 -6.22 -14.59
CA MET A 116 0.53 -4.85 -14.53
C MET A 116 1.01 -4.00 -13.33
N SER A 117 1.46 -2.76 -13.59
CA SER A 117 1.90 -1.87 -12.50
C SER A 117 0.73 -1.40 -11.61
N ILE A 118 1.03 -1.03 -10.36
CA ILE A 118 0.05 -0.44 -9.40
C ILE A 118 -0.69 0.75 -10.02
N ARG A 119 -0.02 1.57 -10.83
CA ARG A 119 -0.66 2.69 -11.52
C ARG A 119 -1.79 2.22 -12.44
N HIS A 120 -1.54 1.16 -13.22
CA HIS A 120 -2.55 0.56 -14.08
C HIS A 120 -3.68 -0.08 -13.26
N ARG A 121 -3.38 -0.72 -12.13
CA ARG A 121 -4.41 -1.31 -11.25
C ARG A 121 -5.29 -0.25 -10.59
N ARG A 122 -4.70 0.84 -10.08
CA ARG A 122 -5.46 1.97 -9.54
C ARG A 122 -6.31 2.65 -10.62
N PHE A 123 -5.79 2.75 -11.85
CA PHE A 123 -6.54 3.25 -12.99
C PHE A 123 -7.70 2.33 -13.38
N LEU A 124 -7.48 1.02 -13.47
CA LEU A 124 -8.55 0.05 -13.75
C LEU A 124 -9.60 0.00 -12.64
N LEU A 125 -9.19 0.06 -11.38
CA LEU A 125 -10.11 0.13 -10.25
C LEU A 125 -10.93 1.41 -10.32
N ALA A 126 -10.28 2.56 -10.53
CA ALA A 126 -10.98 3.84 -10.71
C ALA A 126 -12.00 3.77 -11.86
N LEU A 127 -11.63 3.20 -13.02
CA LEU A 127 -12.54 3.03 -14.15
C LEU A 127 -13.70 2.06 -13.86
N ARG A 128 -13.44 0.94 -13.18
CA ARG A 128 -14.49 -0.01 -12.80
C ARG A 128 -15.45 0.59 -11.80
N THR A 129 -14.93 1.32 -10.81
CA THR A 129 -15.70 2.04 -9.82
C THR A 129 -16.52 3.15 -10.47
N LEU A 130 -15.93 3.90 -11.41
CA LEU A 130 -16.63 4.91 -12.19
C LEU A 130 -17.78 4.31 -13.00
N ARG A 131 -17.53 3.20 -13.72
CA ARG A 131 -18.57 2.46 -14.43
C ARG A 131 -19.67 1.97 -13.49
N HIS A 132 -19.31 1.52 -12.29
CA HIS A 132 -20.28 1.10 -11.28
C HIS A 132 -21.15 2.27 -10.81
N PHE A 133 -20.55 3.44 -10.55
CA PHE A 133 -21.27 4.65 -10.16
C PHE A 133 -22.25 5.08 -11.23
N VAL A 134 -21.81 5.15 -12.49
CA VAL A 134 -22.67 5.53 -13.64
C VAL A 134 -23.83 4.54 -13.88
N ALA A 135 -23.67 3.28 -13.49
CA ALA A 135 -24.71 2.25 -13.68
C ALA A 135 -25.69 2.14 -12.50
N LEU A 136 -25.46 2.85 -11.39
CA LEU A 136 -26.33 2.81 -10.21
C LEU A 136 -27.55 3.73 -10.40
N PRO A 137 -28.72 3.36 -9.86
CA PRO A 137 -29.87 4.25 -9.84
C PRO A 137 -29.63 5.47 -8.94
N ASP A 138 -30.22 6.60 -9.31
CA ASP A 138 -30.04 7.91 -8.67
C ASP A 138 -30.39 7.96 -7.18
N THR A 139 -31.10 6.97 -6.67
CA THR A 139 -31.49 6.84 -5.27
C THR A 139 -30.36 6.41 -4.34
N ARG A 140 -29.18 6.06 -4.86
CA ARG A 140 -28.01 5.67 -4.07
C ARG A 140 -27.11 6.87 -3.77
N LEU A 141 -26.80 7.07 -2.49
CA LEU A 141 -25.92 8.15 -1.98
C LEU A 141 -24.56 8.25 -2.69
N VAL A 142 -24.05 7.13 -3.18
CA VAL A 142 -22.77 7.08 -3.91
C VAL A 142 -22.88 7.72 -5.30
N HIS A 143 -24.04 7.59 -5.96
CA HIS A 143 -24.29 8.24 -7.26
C HIS A 143 -24.48 9.75 -7.10
N SER A 144 -25.23 10.19 -6.08
CA SER A 144 -25.39 11.63 -5.81
C SER A 144 -24.06 12.30 -5.45
N ALA A 145 -23.24 11.67 -4.60
CA ALA A 145 -21.90 12.18 -4.27
C ALA A 145 -20.97 12.24 -5.49
N TYR A 146 -21.12 11.32 -6.45
CA TYR A 146 -20.38 11.34 -7.72
C TYR A 146 -20.82 12.51 -8.62
N LEU A 147 -22.12 12.79 -8.71
CA LEU A 147 -22.64 13.94 -9.47
C LEU A 147 -22.20 15.28 -8.85
N ASP A 148 -22.25 15.41 -7.53
CA ASP A 148 -21.75 16.60 -6.82
C ASP A 148 -20.26 16.83 -7.10
N SER A 149 -19.47 15.75 -7.12
CA SER A 149 -18.04 15.83 -7.44
C SER A 149 -17.79 16.27 -8.89
N LEU A 150 -18.64 15.86 -9.83
CA LEU A 150 -18.59 16.29 -11.23
C LEU A 150 -18.92 17.78 -11.38
N ASP A 151 -19.92 18.27 -10.65
CA ASP A 151 -20.32 19.67 -10.69
C ASP A 151 -19.25 20.57 -10.05
N LEU A 152 -18.64 20.15 -8.93
CA LEU A 152 -17.47 20.81 -8.35
C LEU A 152 -16.29 20.86 -9.32
N ALA A 153 -16.01 19.76 -10.04
CA ALA A 153 -14.95 19.72 -11.03
C ALA A 153 -15.22 20.64 -12.23
N ARG A 154 -16.47 20.75 -12.69
CA ARG A 154 -16.87 21.67 -13.77
C ARG A 154 -16.66 23.12 -13.38
N VAL A 155 -17.04 23.50 -12.16
CA VAL A 155 -16.82 24.85 -11.62
C VAL A 155 -15.33 25.17 -11.52
N ALA A 156 -14.51 24.21 -11.09
CA ALA A 156 -13.06 24.39 -10.99
C ALA A 156 -12.36 24.55 -12.35
N LEU A 157 -12.86 23.90 -13.41
CA LEU A 157 -12.29 23.96 -14.76
C LEU A 157 -12.75 25.17 -15.58
N HIS A 158 -13.89 25.75 -15.24
CA HIS A 158 -14.41 26.98 -15.83
C HIS A 158 -14.74 28.00 -14.74
N PRO A 159 -13.72 28.61 -14.11
CA PRO A 159 -13.96 29.70 -13.17
C PRO A 159 -14.50 30.89 -13.96
N SER A 160 -15.73 31.29 -13.64
CA SER A 160 -16.37 32.51 -14.11
C SER A 160 -15.57 33.75 -13.77
#